data_AF-A0AAX3E269-F1
#
_entry.id   AF-A0AAX3E269-F1
#
_cell.length_a   1.000
_cell.length_b   1.000
_cell.length_c   1.000
_cell.angle_alpha   90.00
_cell.angle_beta   90.00
_cell.angle_gamma   90.00
#
_symmetry.space_group_name_H-M   'P 1'
#
loop_
_entity.id
_entity.type
_entity.pdbx_description
1 polymer ?
#
loop_
_entity_poly.entity_id
_entity_poly.type
_entity_poly.pdbx_seq_one_letter_code
_entity_poly.pdbx_strand_id
1 'polypeptide(L)'
;MATRAKPNKKQNASARGKKAGWLGGIGLRQVRMFCGLVMFTYLLSHFLNHALGNISPAALHAGVMWHLEIWQFLPVAILFYGSVTVHAGLGLWALYQRRQFRWKTLEPLQLILGLSVPLMIYSHVIVMRLGNVLYDQDRLYPQVLYNYFVASPSYRAWLMVAVMLIAWTHGCIGLYVWLRIKPTFRRAMPWLLAAAVLIPTLALLGFYQGGREVAREATSPQWQADNLAPANLGTPEQQQTLEAIGNGFLIFYLGLIALALIARAVRAIIERRGGMVRLTYDGEHSIRVPKGLTVLEATQRHNIPHASACGGRARCSTCRIHVLGDPAMLPPPSPREAFVLASIGTGDDPSIRLACQLKPTQDLAFVPVFQPRNVAVARKAARAARVGEERYLVSMFVDMRGSTKLAESRLPFDTVFIVNRFLGAVSRSVIACGGQPNQFVGDGMLALFGLTEAPHQACRNAIRAVSTIATAIDELNSFLGHDLPEPIRFGIGIHGGEVVLGEIGYRDNMVFTALGDSVNVASRLQDMTKSLGCETLLSDELRATAGLSEQALPTLELEIRGRTEPMLVCVVERAGDLAAVLKEDLVLA
;
A
#
# COMPACT_ATOMS: atom_id res chain seq x y z
N MET A 1 -20.08 -37.15 -63.28
CA MET A 1 -18.93 -37.78 -62.57
C MET A 1 -18.18 -36.68 -61.84
N ALA A 2 -18.10 -36.73 -60.50
CA ALA A 2 -17.40 -35.81 -59.58
C ALA A 2 -17.91 -34.32 -59.61
N THR A 3 -18.14 -33.61 -58.51
CA THR A 3 -17.22 -33.35 -57.40
C THR A 3 -18.01 -32.95 -56.13
N ARG A 4 -17.45 -33.35 -54.99
CA ARG A 4 -18.02 -33.29 -53.64
C ARG A 4 -17.62 -31.96 -52.98
N ALA A 5 -18.55 -31.02 -52.79
CA ALA A 5 -18.31 -29.81 -52.02
C ALA A 5 -18.32 -30.13 -50.50
N LYS A 6 -17.21 -29.84 -49.80
CA LYS A 6 -17.09 -29.99 -48.34
C LYS A 6 -17.83 -28.83 -47.63
N PRO A 7 -18.61 -29.09 -46.56
CA PRO A 7 -19.17 -28.01 -45.75
C PRO A 7 -18.11 -27.39 -44.83
N ASN A 8 -18.22 -26.08 -44.68
CA ASN A 8 -17.29 -25.15 -44.06
C ASN A 8 -17.16 -25.38 -42.53
N LYS A 9 -15.95 -25.69 -42.05
CA LYS A 9 -15.65 -26.12 -40.67
C LYS A 9 -15.50 -24.95 -39.66
N LYS A 10 -15.97 -23.74 -39.97
CA LYS A 10 -15.69 -22.52 -39.18
C LYS A 10 -16.83 -21.94 -38.35
N GLN A 11 -18.03 -22.54 -38.29
CA GLN A 11 -19.17 -21.93 -37.56
C GLN A 11 -19.67 -22.68 -36.31
N ASN A 12 -19.12 -23.85 -35.94
CA ASN A 12 -19.59 -24.60 -34.76
C ASN A 12 -18.64 -24.61 -33.54
N ALA A 13 -17.63 -23.73 -33.50
CA ALA A 13 -16.71 -23.64 -32.35
C ALA A 13 -17.16 -22.67 -31.24
N SER A 14 -18.20 -21.85 -31.44
CA SER A 14 -18.62 -20.83 -30.46
C SER A 14 -19.66 -21.30 -29.42
N ALA A 15 -20.13 -22.55 -29.48
CA ALA A 15 -21.23 -23.03 -28.63
C ALA A 15 -20.85 -24.12 -27.59
N ARG A 16 -19.57 -24.47 -27.43
CA ARG A 16 -19.12 -25.54 -26.49
C ARG A 16 -18.35 -25.06 -25.25
N GLY A 17 -18.38 -23.76 -24.94
CA GLY A 17 -17.65 -23.17 -23.80
C GLY A 17 -18.49 -22.74 -22.58
N LYS A 18 -19.80 -23.06 -22.51
CA LYS A 18 -20.68 -22.63 -21.41
C LYS A 18 -21.13 -23.78 -20.50
N LYS A 19 -20.19 -24.59 -20.03
CA LYS A 19 -20.34 -25.28 -18.74
C LYS A 19 -19.21 -24.82 -17.82
N ALA A 20 -19.25 -23.55 -17.44
CA ALA A 20 -18.45 -23.07 -16.32
C ALA A 20 -18.95 -23.80 -15.07
N GLY A 21 -18.09 -24.64 -14.49
CA GLY A 21 -18.38 -25.40 -13.28
C GLY A 21 -18.84 -24.46 -12.16
N TRP A 22 -20.06 -24.67 -11.69
CA TRP A 22 -20.61 -24.00 -10.50
C TRP A 22 -19.83 -24.32 -9.21
N LEU A 23 -18.90 -25.29 -9.28
CA LEU A 23 -17.92 -25.64 -8.25
C LEU A 23 -16.49 -25.20 -8.64
N GLY A 24 -16.32 -23.97 -9.09
CA GLY A 24 -15.00 -23.34 -9.21
C GLY A 24 -14.30 -23.31 -7.85
N GLY A 25 -13.42 -24.29 -7.63
CA GLY A 25 -12.71 -24.65 -6.39
C GLY A 25 -12.70 -23.63 -5.25
N ILE A 26 -13.31 -24.01 -4.12
CA ILE A 26 -13.18 -23.29 -2.85
C ILE A 26 -11.70 -23.27 -2.47
N GLY A 27 -11.08 -22.09 -2.55
CA GLY A 27 -9.67 -21.93 -2.20
C GLY A 27 -9.46 -21.82 -0.69
N LEU A 28 -8.29 -22.26 -0.19
CA LEU A 28 -7.85 -22.14 1.22
C LEU A 28 -8.12 -20.77 1.86
N ARG A 29 -8.06 -19.68 1.08
CA ARG A 29 -8.37 -18.33 1.57
C ARG A 29 -9.86 -18.08 1.81
N GLN A 30 -10.75 -18.63 0.99
CA GLN A 30 -12.20 -18.53 1.20
C GLN A 30 -12.58 -19.28 2.47
N VAL A 31 -12.02 -20.49 2.65
CA VAL A 31 -12.17 -21.25 3.90
C VAL A 31 -11.69 -20.43 5.10
N ARG A 32 -10.45 -19.90 5.04
CA ARG A 32 -9.92 -19.06 6.13
C ARG A 32 -10.80 -17.85 6.45
N MET A 33 -11.32 -17.18 5.42
CA MET A 33 -12.18 -16.02 5.58
C MET A 33 -13.53 -16.40 6.19
N PHE A 34 -14.13 -17.49 5.73
CA PHE A 34 -15.40 -17.99 6.25
C PHE A 34 -15.26 -18.37 7.73
N CYS A 35 -14.25 -19.19 8.08
CA CYS A 35 -13.99 -19.54 9.47
C CYS A 35 -13.71 -18.30 10.33
N GLY A 36 -12.95 -17.34 9.80
CA GLY A 36 -12.70 -16.07 10.47
C GLY A 36 -13.96 -15.22 10.69
N LEU A 37 -14.91 -15.23 9.75
CA LEU A 37 -16.19 -14.54 9.89
C LEU A 37 -17.07 -15.20 10.95
N VAL A 38 -17.14 -16.54 10.99
CA VAL A 38 -17.86 -17.28 12.03
C VAL A 38 -17.33 -16.91 13.42
N MET A 39 -16.00 -16.95 13.60
CA MET A 39 -15.36 -16.55 14.86
C MET A 39 -15.55 -15.06 15.17
N PHE A 40 -15.52 -14.18 14.17
CA PHE A 40 -15.74 -12.74 14.38
C PHE A 40 -17.17 -12.44 14.81
N THR A 41 -18.16 -13.15 14.27
CA THR A 41 -19.57 -13.04 14.70
C THR A 41 -19.76 -13.51 16.14
N TYR A 42 -19.08 -14.60 16.54
CA TYR A 42 -19.04 -15.04 17.94
C TYR A 42 -18.46 -13.93 18.82
N LEU A 43 -17.28 -13.42 18.47
CA LEU A 43 -16.60 -12.37 19.23
C LEU A 43 -17.44 -11.09 19.33
N LEU A 44 -18.07 -10.66 18.23
CA LEU A 44 -18.95 -9.51 18.17
C LEU A 44 -20.15 -9.67 19.12
N SER A 45 -20.88 -10.77 19.01
CA SER A 45 -22.04 -11.01 19.88
C SER A 45 -21.64 -11.16 21.35
N HIS A 46 -20.47 -11.76 21.63
CA HIS A 46 -19.93 -11.88 22.97
C HIS A 46 -19.52 -10.51 23.56
N PHE A 47 -18.93 -9.62 22.76
CA PHE A 47 -18.57 -8.27 23.19
C PHE A 47 -19.79 -7.40 23.43
N LEU A 48 -20.80 -7.50 22.58
CA LEU A 48 -22.09 -6.85 22.80
C LEU A 48 -22.73 -7.35 24.09
N ASN A 49 -22.58 -8.63 24.43
CA ASN A 49 -23.03 -9.14 25.72
C ASN A 49 -22.28 -8.48 26.88
N HIS A 50 -20.94 -8.43 26.86
CA HIS A 50 -20.15 -7.74 27.89
C HIS A 50 -20.56 -6.28 28.07
N ALA A 51 -20.93 -5.60 26.98
CA ALA A 51 -21.40 -4.22 27.03
C ALA A 51 -22.73 -4.06 27.81
N LEU A 52 -23.54 -5.12 27.97
CA LEU A 52 -24.74 -5.09 28.82
C LEU A 52 -24.40 -4.91 30.31
N GLY A 53 -23.15 -5.20 30.71
CA GLY A 53 -22.66 -4.91 32.05
C GLY A 53 -22.66 -3.41 32.40
N ASN A 54 -22.75 -2.52 31.40
CA ASN A 54 -22.95 -1.08 31.63
C ASN A 54 -24.39 -0.73 32.06
N ILE A 55 -25.34 -1.66 31.91
CA ILE A 55 -26.74 -1.49 32.30
C ILE A 55 -26.95 -2.08 33.69
N SER A 56 -26.70 -3.39 33.83
CA SER A 56 -26.77 -4.10 35.12
C SER A 56 -26.19 -5.53 35.02
N PRO A 57 -25.82 -6.16 36.15
CA PRO A 57 -25.48 -7.59 36.18
C PRO A 57 -26.60 -8.50 35.66
N ALA A 58 -27.87 -8.13 35.91
CA ALA A 58 -29.03 -8.87 35.43
C ALA A 58 -29.15 -8.82 33.90
N ALA A 59 -28.88 -7.67 33.28
CA ALA A 59 -28.85 -7.55 31.82
C ALA A 59 -27.70 -8.37 31.21
N LEU A 60 -26.53 -8.34 31.84
CA LEU A 60 -25.36 -9.14 31.45
C LEU A 60 -25.65 -10.65 31.48
N HIS A 61 -26.34 -11.11 32.53
CA HIS A 61 -26.80 -12.49 32.67
C HIS A 61 -27.88 -12.84 31.64
N ALA A 62 -28.94 -12.04 31.50
CA ALA A 62 -29.99 -12.30 30.52
C ALA A 62 -29.44 -12.42 29.09
N GLY A 63 -28.54 -11.52 28.71
CA GLY A 63 -27.89 -11.59 27.40
C GLY A 63 -27.06 -12.86 27.22
N VAL A 64 -26.39 -13.36 28.28
CA VAL A 64 -25.56 -14.57 28.15
C VAL A 64 -26.40 -15.79 27.86
N MET A 65 -27.60 -15.89 28.46
CA MET A 65 -28.49 -17.01 28.21
C MET A 65 -28.86 -17.09 26.73
N TRP A 66 -29.28 -15.97 26.13
CA TRP A 66 -29.52 -15.88 24.69
C TRP A 66 -28.28 -16.19 23.84
N HIS A 67 -27.12 -15.68 24.25
CA HIS A 67 -25.86 -15.94 23.56
C HIS A 67 -25.52 -17.44 23.58
N LEU A 68 -25.67 -18.10 24.73
CA LEU A 68 -25.41 -19.52 24.88
C LEU A 68 -26.40 -20.36 24.08
N GLU A 69 -27.70 -20.06 24.09
CA GLU A 69 -28.70 -20.79 23.30
C GLU A 69 -28.33 -20.84 21.81
N ILE A 70 -27.94 -19.70 21.24
CA ILE A 70 -27.56 -19.62 19.82
C ILE A 70 -26.27 -20.39 19.54
N TRP A 71 -25.22 -20.16 20.34
CA TRP A 71 -23.89 -20.69 20.05
C TRP A 71 -23.67 -22.13 20.51
N GLN A 72 -24.49 -22.61 21.45
CA GLN A 72 -24.50 -24.00 21.89
C GLN A 72 -25.51 -24.87 21.12
N PHE A 73 -26.40 -24.28 20.32
CA PHE A 73 -27.22 -25.05 19.39
C PHE A 73 -26.32 -25.93 18.50
N LEU A 74 -26.55 -27.24 18.53
CA LEU A 74 -25.57 -28.23 18.05
C LEU A 74 -25.02 -27.96 16.64
N PRO A 75 -25.84 -27.62 15.62
CA PRO A 75 -25.32 -27.26 14.29
C PRO A 75 -24.41 -26.01 14.30
N VAL A 76 -24.74 -25.00 15.10
CA VAL A 76 -23.95 -23.77 15.24
C VAL A 76 -22.67 -24.05 16.02
N ALA A 77 -22.73 -24.87 17.06
CA ALA A 77 -21.57 -25.29 17.83
C ALA A 77 -20.56 -26.06 16.96
N ILE A 78 -21.03 -27.04 16.16
CA ILE A 78 -20.18 -27.79 15.23
C ILE A 78 -19.52 -26.83 14.23
N LEU A 79 -20.28 -25.91 13.66
CA LEU A 79 -19.77 -24.90 12.73
C LEU A 79 -18.71 -23.99 13.38
N PHE A 80 -18.96 -23.57 14.63
CA PHE A 80 -18.06 -22.69 15.38
C PHE A 80 -16.74 -23.39 15.72
N TYR A 81 -16.77 -24.54 16.40
CA TYR A 81 -15.55 -25.26 16.80
C TYR A 81 -14.78 -25.81 15.59
N GLY A 82 -15.48 -26.22 14.53
CA GLY A 82 -14.86 -26.55 13.25
C GLY A 82 -14.15 -25.34 12.64
N SER A 83 -14.77 -24.16 12.67
CA SER A 83 -14.16 -22.92 12.20
C SER A 83 -12.93 -22.52 13.03
N VAL A 84 -12.98 -22.64 14.36
CA VAL A 84 -11.83 -22.38 15.24
C VAL A 84 -10.66 -23.28 14.89
N THR A 85 -10.90 -24.59 14.79
CA THR A 85 -9.87 -25.59 14.47
C THR A 85 -9.23 -25.33 13.11
N VAL A 86 -10.06 -25.14 12.07
CA VAL A 86 -9.59 -24.89 10.71
C VAL A 86 -8.86 -23.55 10.63
N HIS A 87 -9.36 -22.48 11.26
CA HIS A 87 -8.73 -21.17 11.23
C HIS A 87 -7.35 -21.19 11.92
N ALA A 88 -7.25 -21.82 13.10
CA ALA A 88 -5.99 -21.98 13.83
C ALA A 88 -4.98 -22.81 13.03
N GLY A 89 -5.41 -23.94 12.45
CA GLY A 89 -4.57 -24.76 11.58
C GLY A 89 -4.06 -24.01 10.35
N LEU A 90 -4.91 -23.20 9.72
CA LEU A 90 -4.51 -22.33 8.61
C LEU A 90 -3.56 -21.20 9.04
N GLY A 91 -3.64 -20.75 10.30
CA GLY A 91 -2.67 -19.84 10.92
C GLY A 91 -1.29 -20.46 11.06
N LEU A 92 -1.20 -21.67 11.59
CA LEU A 92 0.05 -22.45 11.69
C LEU A 92 0.63 -22.77 10.30
N TRP A 93 -0.23 -23.16 9.36
CA TRP A 93 0.16 -23.36 7.97
C TRP A 93 0.70 -22.08 7.33
N ALA A 94 0.08 -20.92 7.61
CA ALA A 94 0.58 -19.62 7.15
C ALA A 94 1.94 -19.28 7.77
N LEU A 95 2.18 -19.61 9.05
CA LEU A 95 3.48 -19.47 9.68
C LEU A 95 4.55 -20.32 8.97
N TYR A 96 4.24 -21.59 8.69
CA TYR A 96 5.12 -22.48 7.94
C TYR A 96 5.39 -21.99 6.51
N GLN A 97 4.36 -21.54 5.77
CA GLN A 97 4.51 -21.09 4.38
C GLN A 97 5.31 -19.79 4.24
N ARG A 98 5.30 -18.90 5.24
CA ARG A 98 6.00 -17.62 5.15
C ARG A 98 7.50 -17.82 5.03
N ARG A 99 8.10 -17.26 3.98
CA ARG A 99 9.56 -17.26 3.79
C ARG A 99 10.23 -16.05 4.46
N GLN A 100 9.57 -14.89 4.50
CA GLN A 100 10.10 -13.66 5.08
C GLN A 100 9.10 -12.92 5.98
N PHE A 101 9.63 -12.24 7.00
CA PHE A 101 8.90 -11.30 7.84
C PHE A 101 9.29 -9.87 7.46
N ARG A 102 8.50 -9.23 6.58
CA ARG A 102 8.60 -7.79 6.35
C ARG A 102 7.68 -7.08 7.34
N TRP A 103 8.25 -6.58 8.44
CA TRP A 103 7.55 -5.88 9.53
C TRP A 103 6.76 -4.63 9.09
N LYS A 104 7.02 -4.10 7.89
CA LYS A 104 6.31 -2.94 7.32
C LYS A 104 4.88 -3.24 6.82
N THR A 105 4.39 -4.47 6.98
CA THR A 105 3.03 -4.87 6.54
C THR A 105 2.16 -5.27 7.74
N LEU A 106 0.83 -5.14 7.62
CA LEU A 106 -0.11 -5.55 8.67
C LEU A 106 -0.19 -7.07 8.86
N GLU A 107 0.40 -7.87 7.96
CA GLU A 107 0.19 -9.33 7.98
C GLU A 107 1.01 -10.09 9.03
N PRO A 108 2.31 -9.78 9.27
CA PRO A 108 3.04 -10.31 10.42
C PRO A 108 2.35 -10.00 11.74
N LEU A 109 1.89 -8.75 11.92
CA LEU A 109 1.14 -8.34 13.10
C LEU A 109 -0.13 -9.18 13.25
N GLN A 110 -0.94 -9.32 12.18
CA GLN A 110 -2.14 -10.15 12.22
C GLN A 110 -1.84 -11.60 12.61
N LEU A 111 -0.75 -12.18 12.10
CA LEU A 111 -0.35 -13.56 12.40
C LEU A 111 0.07 -13.72 13.86
N ILE A 112 0.88 -12.79 14.38
CA ILE A 112 1.31 -12.81 15.78
C ILE A 112 0.10 -12.69 16.71
N LEU A 113 -0.76 -11.70 16.48
CA LEU A 113 -1.98 -11.52 17.24
C LEU A 113 -2.85 -12.79 17.20
N GLY A 114 -3.05 -13.36 16.00
CA GLY A 114 -3.88 -14.55 15.83
C GLY A 114 -3.33 -15.81 16.54
N LEU A 115 -2.02 -16.03 16.50
CA LEU A 115 -1.37 -17.16 17.19
C LEU A 115 -1.29 -16.95 18.71
N SER A 116 -1.35 -15.70 19.18
CA SER A 116 -1.38 -15.40 20.62
C SER A 116 -2.75 -15.64 21.26
N VAL A 117 -3.86 -15.53 20.51
CA VAL A 117 -5.21 -15.67 21.08
C VAL A 117 -5.42 -17.03 21.77
N PRO A 118 -5.12 -18.20 21.15
CA PRO A 118 -5.28 -19.49 21.82
C PRO A 118 -4.41 -19.63 23.07
N LEU A 119 -3.22 -19.04 23.10
CA LEU A 119 -2.32 -19.05 24.26
C LEU A 119 -2.90 -18.27 25.46
N MET A 120 -3.71 -17.25 25.19
CA MET A 120 -4.23 -16.35 26.23
C MET A 120 -5.62 -16.76 26.71
N ILE A 121 -6.46 -17.35 25.84
CA ILE A 121 -7.86 -17.66 26.15
C ILE A 121 -8.09 -19.11 26.59
N TYR A 122 -7.11 -20.02 26.46
CA TYR A 122 -7.36 -21.46 26.67
C TYR A 122 -7.96 -21.77 28.05
N SER A 123 -7.46 -21.15 29.11
CA SER A 123 -7.95 -21.40 30.47
C SER A 123 -9.40 -20.93 30.65
N HIS A 124 -9.76 -19.79 30.07
CA HIS A 124 -11.14 -19.33 30.02
C HIS A 124 -12.03 -20.34 29.27
N VAL A 125 -11.65 -20.78 28.07
CA VAL A 125 -12.47 -21.72 27.29
C VAL A 125 -12.62 -23.07 28.00
N ILE A 126 -11.55 -23.61 28.59
CA ILE A 126 -11.57 -24.92 29.25
C ILE A 126 -12.45 -24.87 30.49
N VAL A 127 -12.28 -23.86 31.34
CA VAL A 127 -13.08 -23.74 32.57
C VAL A 127 -14.55 -23.50 32.23
N MET A 128 -14.86 -22.64 31.25
CA MET A 128 -16.24 -22.29 30.91
C MET A 128 -16.96 -23.37 30.13
N ARG A 129 -16.32 -23.94 29.10
CA ARG A 129 -16.98 -24.89 28.21
C ARG A 129 -16.77 -26.33 28.63
N LEU A 130 -15.53 -26.72 28.90
CA LEU A 130 -15.24 -28.12 29.20
C LEU A 130 -15.73 -28.49 30.60
N GLY A 131 -15.70 -27.54 31.55
CA GLY A 131 -16.32 -27.70 32.87
C GLY A 131 -17.81 -28.00 32.78
N ASN A 132 -18.55 -27.27 31.95
CA ASN A 132 -19.98 -27.53 31.71
C ASN A 132 -20.19 -28.87 30.99
N VAL A 133 -19.44 -29.16 29.92
CA VAL A 133 -19.64 -30.40 29.14
C VAL A 133 -19.28 -31.68 29.91
N LEU A 134 -18.23 -31.66 30.74
CA LEU A 134 -17.77 -32.85 31.46
C LEU A 134 -18.46 -33.04 32.82
N TYR A 135 -18.84 -31.94 33.47
CA TYR A 135 -19.23 -31.95 34.88
C TYR A 135 -20.51 -31.15 35.16
N ASP A 136 -21.21 -30.69 34.14
CA ASP A 136 -22.46 -29.90 34.26
C ASP A 136 -22.31 -28.67 35.16
N GLN A 137 -21.14 -28.04 35.12
CA GLN A 137 -20.86 -26.84 35.90
C GLN A 137 -21.52 -25.62 35.25
N ASP A 138 -22.49 -25.01 35.94
CA ASP A 138 -23.18 -23.78 35.51
C ASP A 138 -22.37 -22.53 35.84
N ARG A 139 -21.17 -22.42 35.27
CA ARG A 139 -20.35 -21.21 35.39
C ARG A 139 -20.92 -20.12 34.50
N LEU A 140 -21.43 -19.06 35.12
CA LEU A 140 -21.90 -17.85 34.45
C LEU A 140 -21.07 -16.66 34.93
N TYR A 141 -21.53 -15.44 34.64
CA TYR A 141 -20.81 -14.21 34.97
C TYR A 141 -20.40 -14.06 36.44
N PRO A 142 -21.23 -14.40 37.45
CA PRO A 142 -20.85 -14.26 38.86
C PRO A 142 -19.56 -15.02 39.21
N GLN A 143 -19.45 -16.29 38.82
CA GLN A 143 -18.30 -17.14 39.12
C GLN A 143 -17.04 -16.67 38.37
N VAL A 144 -17.21 -16.28 37.10
CA VAL A 144 -16.11 -15.83 36.24
C VAL A 144 -15.53 -14.51 36.72
N LEU A 145 -16.40 -13.54 37.01
CA LEU A 145 -15.99 -12.22 37.48
C LEU A 145 -15.40 -12.30 38.89
N TYR A 146 -15.96 -13.14 39.77
CA TYR A 146 -15.35 -13.43 41.07
C TYR A 146 -13.93 -13.95 40.92
N ASN A 147 -13.72 -14.91 39.99
CA ASN A 147 -12.40 -15.44 39.74
C ASN A 147 -11.39 -14.38 39.26
N TYR A 148 -11.85 -13.41 38.46
CA TYR A 148 -10.98 -12.38 37.87
C TYR A 148 -10.73 -11.18 38.77
N PHE A 149 -11.70 -10.77 39.59
CA PHE A 149 -11.63 -9.55 40.39
C PHE A 149 -11.43 -9.81 41.89
N VAL A 150 -11.73 -11.02 42.38
CA VAL A 150 -11.67 -11.35 43.81
C VAL A 150 -10.68 -12.47 44.10
N ALA A 151 -10.83 -13.63 43.47
CA ALA A 151 -10.01 -14.81 43.80
C ALA A 151 -8.58 -14.73 43.22
N SER A 152 -8.39 -14.07 42.08
CA SER A 152 -7.08 -13.93 41.42
C SER A 152 -6.90 -12.57 40.73
N PRO A 153 -7.00 -11.45 41.47
CA PRO A 153 -7.08 -10.10 40.92
C PRO A 153 -5.78 -9.61 40.28
N SER A 154 -4.65 -10.24 40.61
CA SER A 154 -3.32 -9.75 40.24
C SER A 154 -3.05 -9.75 38.73
N TYR A 155 -3.60 -10.71 37.97
CA TYR A 155 -3.31 -10.80 36.53
C TYR A 155 -4.47 -11.27 35.64
N ARG A 156 -5.49 -11.99 36.15
CA ARG A 156 -6.51 -12.61 35.29
C ARG A 156 -7.41 -11.59 34.59
N ALA A 157 -7.83 -10.53 35.29
CA ALA A 157 -8.59 -9.44 34.68
C ALA A 157 -7.80 -8.75 33.56
N TRP A 158 -6.52 -8.43 33.79
CA TRP A 158 -5.65 -7.82 32.77
C TRP A 158 -5.39 -8.75 31.58
N LEU A 159 -5.23 -10.06 31.81
CA LEU A 159 -5.14 -11.05 30.74
C LEU A 159 -6.40 -11.05 29.87
N MET A 160 -7.59 -10.97 30.47
CA MET A 160 -8.86 -10.89 29.74
C MET A 160 -9.01 -9.59 28.94
N VAL A 161 -8.60 -8.45 29.52
CA VAL A 161 -8.55 -7.17 28.78
C VAL A 161 -7.62 -7.30 27.56
N ALA A 162 -6.43 -7.87 27.76
CA ALA A 162 -5.45 -8.03 26.69
C ALA A 162 -5.97 -8.95 25.57
N VAL A 163 -6.53 -10.13 25.90
CA VAL A 163 -7.05 -11.04 24.88
C VAL A 163 -8.26 -10.47 24.14
N MET A 164 -9.12 -9.69 24.82
CA MET A 164 -10.23 -8.99 24.16
C MET A 164 -9.70 -8.02 23.10
N LEU A 165 -8.74 -7.16 23.46
CA LEU A 165 -8.15 -6.20 22.53
C LEU A 165 -7.40 -6.88 21.38
N ILE A 166 -6.62 -7.93 21.69
CA ILE A 166 -5.82 -8.67 20.69
C ILE A 166 -6.73 -9.42 19.71
N ALA A 167 -7.73 -10.17 20.20
CA ALA A 167 -8.65 -10.93 19.35
C ALA A 167 -9.48 -9.99 18.46
N TRP A 168 -9.98 -8.89 19.02
CA TRP A 168 -10.75 -7.89 18.27
C TRP A 168 -9.92 -7.22 17.18
N THR A 169 -8.69 -6.79 17.53
CA THR A 169 -7.76 -6.18 16.58
C THR A 169 -7.36 -7.14 15.48
N HIS A 170 -7.07 -8.41 15.81
CA HIS A 170 -6.79 -9.47 14.83
C HIS A 170 -7.95 -9.63 13.82
N GLY A 171 -9.18 -9.68 14.32
CA GLY A 171 -10.40 -9.77 13.50
C GLY A 171 -10.59 -8.53 12.60
N CYS A 172 -10.44 -7.33 13.16
CA CYS A 172 -10.56 -6.07 12.43
C CYS A 172 -9.52 -5.94 11.30
N ILE A 173 -8.26 -6.34 11.53
CA ILE A 173 -7.23 -6.36 10.48
C ILE A 173 -7.65 -7.31 9.35
N GLY A 174 -8.22 -8.47 9.68
CA GLY A 174 -8.72 -9.44 8.71
C GLY A 174 -9.83 -8.87 7.84
N LEU A 175 -10.84 -8.25 8.46
CA LEU A 175 -11.93 -7.58 7.78
C LEU A 175 -11.45 -6.41 6.92
N TYR A 176 -10.57 -5.56 7.46
CA TYR A 176 -9.99 -4.43 6.73
C TYR A 176 -9.29 -4.89 5.45
N VAL A 177 -8.40 -5.89 5.55
CA VAL A 177 -7.66 -6.42 4.39
C VAL A 177 -8.59 -7.06 3.35
N TRP A 178 -9.74 -7.59 3.77
CA TRP A 178 -10.73 -8.17 2.88
C TRP A 178 -11.63 -7.12 2.20
N LEU A 179 -12.13 -6.15 2.98
CA LEU A 179 -13.11 -5.17 2.53
C LEU A 179 -12.49 -3.99 1.79
N ARG A 180 -11.23 -3.61 2.06
CA ARG A 180 -10.58 -2.42 1.46
C ARG A 180 -10.53 -2.36 -0.06
N ILE A 181 -10.71 -3.49 -0.72
CA ILE A 181 -10.71 -3.60 -2.20
C ILE A 181 -12.12 -3.47 -2.79
N LYS A 182 -13.16 -3.43 -1.96
CA LYS A 182 -14.56 -3.32 -2.39
C LYS A 182 -14.92 -1.85 -2.61
N PRO A 183 -15.62 -1.50 -3.70
CA PRO A 183 -15.95 -0.10 -4.01
C PRO A 183 -16.84 0.55 -2.92
N THR A 184 -17.70 -0.23 -2.26
CA THR A 184 -18.57 0.23 -1.18
C THR A 184 -17.83 0.56 0.12
N PHE A 185 -16.60 0.06 0.28
CA PHE A 185 -15.85 0.20 1.53
C PHE A 185 -15.53 1.65 1.88
N ARG A 186 -15.27 2.51 0.88
CA ARG A 186 -14.99 3.94 1.11
C ARG A 186 -16.17 4.65 1.81
N ARG A 187 -17.41 4.25 1.51
CA ARG A 187 -18.63 4.78 2.15
C ARG A 187 -18.86 4.17 3.54
N ALA A 188 -18.57 2.87 3.70
CA ALA A 188 -18.78 2.17 4.97
C ALA A 188 -17.67 2.42 6.01
N MET A 189 -16.48 2.88 5.59
CA MET A 189 -15.29 3.01 6.45
C MET A 189 -15.55 3.79 7.75
N PRO A 190 -16.20 4.99 7.75
CA PRO A 190 -16.38 5.75 8.99
C PRO A 190 -17.20 4.98 10.02
N TRP A 191 -18.27 4.31 9.58
CA TRP A 191 -19.15 3.50 10.43
C TRP A 191 -18.44 2.25 10.96
N LEU A 192 -17.67 1.57 10.10
CA LEU A 192 -16.88 0.40 10.50
C LEU A 192 -15.77 0.78 11.49
N LEU A 193 -15.13 1.94 11.32
CA LEU A 193 -14.14 2.46 12.25
C LEU A 193 -14.77 2.83 13.60
N ALA A 194 -15.92 3.52 13.58
CA ALA A 194 -16.67 3.82 14.79
C ALA A 194 -17.04 2.54 15.55
N ALA A 195 -17.58 1.53 14.87
CA ALA A 195 -17.90 0.24 15.48
C ALA A 195 -16.64 -0.47 16.01
N ALA A 196 -15.53 -0.43 15.26
CA ALA A 196 -14.27 -1.06 15.67
C ALA A 196 -13.67 -0.46 16.95
N VAL A 197 -13.98 0.80 17.28
CA VAL A 197 -13.53 1.47 18.51
C VAL A 197 -14.57 1.38 19.63
N LEU A 198 -15.84 1.65 19.33
CA LEU A 198 -16.89 1.73 20.35
C LEU A 198 -17.23 0.38 20.96
N ILE A 199 -17.33 -0.69 20.17
CA ILE A 199 -17.70 -2.02 20.67
C ILE A 199 -16.72 -2.55 21.73
N PRO A 200 -15.39 -2.62 21.50
CA PRO A 200 -14.47 -3.09 22.52
C PRO A 200 -14.42 -2.14 23.73
N THR A 201 -14.60 -0.84 23.52
CA THR A 201 -14.61 0.15 24.62
C THR A 201 -15.80 -0.10 25.56
N LEU A 202 -17.01 -0.25 25.00
CA LEU A 202 -18.22 -0.53 25.77
C LEU A 202 -18.16 -1.92 26.44
N ALA A 203 -17.62 -2.92 25.74
CA ALA A 203 -17.42 -4.25 26.29
C ALA A 203 -16.47 -4.25 27.49
N LEU A 204 -15.34 -3.56 27.40
CA LEU A 204 -14.37 -3.44 28.50
C LEU A 204 -14.95 -2.68 29.69
N LEU A 205 -15.71 -1.61 29.44
CA LEU A 205 -16.38 -0.86 30.49
C LEU A 205 -17.43 -1.73 31.20
N GLY A 206 -18.23 -2.48 30.46
CA GLY A 206 -19.24 -3.38 31.03
C GLY A 206 -18.61 -4.55 31.80
N PHE A 207 -17.50 -5.12 31.30
CA PHE A 207 -16.70 -6.11 32.02
C PHE A 207 -16.16 -5.56 33.35
N TYR A 208 -15.63 -4.34 33.35
CA TYR A 208 -15.12 -3.68 34.55
C TYR A 208 -16.24 -3.36 35.57
N GLN A 209 -17.38 -2.84 35.10
CA GLN A 209 -18.54 -2.56 35.94
C GLN A 209 -19.08 -3.84 36.58
N GLY A 210 -19.30 -4.90 35.80
CA GLY A 210 -19.74 -6.19 36.33
C GLY A 210 -18.74 -6.77 37.34
N GLY A 211 -17.44 -6.67 37.07
CA GLY A 211 -16.40 -7.12 37.98
C GLY A 211 -16.40 -6.39 39.32
N ARG A 212 -16.60 -5.06 39.31
CA ARG A 212 -16.74 -4.26 40.52
C ARG A 212 -17.97 -4.63 41.33
N GLU A 213 -19.11 -4.86 40.66
CA GLU A 213 -20.35 -5.22 41.36
C GLU A 213 -20.21 -6.59 42.03
N VAL A 214 -19.69 -7.59 41.30
CA VAL A 214 -19.41 -8.91 41.88
C VAL A 214 -18.41 -8.82 43.04
N ALA A 215 -17.36 -7.99 42.93
CA ALA A 215 -16.43 -7.79 44.03
C ALA A 215 -17.09 -7.20 45.29
N ARG A 216 -18.15 -6.39 45.11
CA ARG A 216 -18.96 -5.86 46.21
C ARG A 216 -19.92 -6.90 46.78
N GLU A 217 -20.63 -7.63 45.92
CA GLU A 217 -21.62 -8.63 46.35
C GLU A 217 -20.96 -9.86 47.00
N ALA A 218 -19.76 -10.22 46.54
CA ALA A 218 -19.04 -11.39 47.04
C ALA A 218 -18.63 -11.30 48.52
N THR A 219 -18.77 -10.15 49.19
CA THR A 219 -18.61 -10.05 50.65
C THR A 219 -19.80 -10.66 51.41
N SER A 220 -20.93 -10.89 50.75
CA SER A 220 -22.13 -11.49 51.35
C SER A 220 -21.98 -13.01 51.49
N PRO A 221 -22.17 -13.60 52.68
CA PRO A 221 -22.17 -15.06 52.87
C PRO A 221 -23.24 -15.77 52.04
N GLN A 222 -24.41 -15.15 51.87
CA GLN A 222 -25.48 -15.71 51.05
C GLN A 222 -25.07 -15.78 49.57
N TRP A 223 -24.49 -14.70 49.05
CA TRP A 223 -24.01 -14.67 47.67
C TRP A 223 -22.93 -15.74 47.43
N GLN A 224 -22.02 -15.92 48.40
CA GLN A 224 -21.00 -16.96 48.33
C GLN A 224 -21.60 -18.37 48.31
N ALA A 225 -22.60 -18.64 49.15
CA ALA A 225 -23.29 -19.93 49.16
C ALA A 225 -23.99 -20.20 47.82
N ASP A 226 -24.66 -19.20 47.25
CA ASP A 226 -25.40 -19.33 46.00
C ASP A 226 -24.49 -19.50 44.78
N ASN A 227 -23.33 -18.81 44.76
CA ASN A 227 -22.48 -18.72 43.57
C ASN A 227 -21.22 -19.59 43.62
N LEU A 228 -20.67 -19.87 44.80
CA LEU A 228 -19.41 -20.60 44.96
C LEU A 228 -19.61 -22.07 45.38
N ALA A 229 -20.84 -22.57 45.36
CA ALA A 229 -21.13 -23.97 45.59
C ALA A 229 -20.36 -24.90 44.62
N PRO A 230 -20.03 -26.14 45.02
CA PRO A 230 -19.39 -27.11 44.15
C PRO A 230 -20.13 -27.41 42.84
N ALA A 231 -21.47 -27.24 42.82
CA ALA A 231 -22.26 -27.34 41.59
C ALA A 231 -21.82 -26.31 40.53
N ASN A 232 -21.41 -25.11 40.96
CA ASN A 232 -20.99 -24.05 40.04
C ASN A 232 -19.48 -24.07 39.78
N LEU A 233 -18.65 -24.32 40.80
CA LEU A 233 -17.19 -24.24 40.69
C LEU A 233 -16.49 -25.59 40.48
N GLY A 234 -17.22 -26.70 40.55
CA GLY A 234 -16.65 -28.04 40.57
C GLY A 234 -15.88 -28.36 41.86
N THR A 235 -15.64 -29.65 42.07
CA THR A 235 -14.79 -30.13 43.17
C THR A 235 -13.30 -29.85 42.89
N PRO A 236 -12.42 -29.86 43.91
CA PRO A 236 -10.98 -29.70 43.69
C PRO A 236 -10.39 -30.69 42.68
N GLU A 237 -10.85 -31.94 42.68
CA GLU A 237 -10.42 -32.99 41.75
C GLU A 237 -10.83 -32.69 40.30
N GLN A 238 -12.06 -32.20 40.10
CA GLN A 238 -12.53 -31.74 38.80
C GLN A 238 -11.74 -30.53 38.32
N GLN A 239 -11.47 -29.56 39.20
CA GLN A 239 -10.64 -28.39 38.88
C GLN A 239 -9.23 -28.80 38.47
N GLN A 240 -8.60 -29.72 39.20
CA GLN A 240 -7.27 -30.25 38.87
C GLN A 240 -7.26 -30.97 37.52
N THR A 241 -8.33 -31.70 37.19
CA THR A 241 -8.48 -32.36 35.89
C THR A 241 -8.58 -31.33 34.75
N LEU A 242 -9.40 -30.28 34.91
CA LEU A 242 -9.51 -29.19 33.93
C LEU A 242 -8.19 -28.44 33.74
N GLU A 243 -7.45 -28.18 34.83
CA GLU A 243 -6.13 -27.56 34.78
C GLU A 243 -5.11 -28.44 34.04
N ALA A 244 -5.11 -29.75 34.30
CA ALA A 244 -4.24 -30.71 33.61
C ALA A 244 -4.52 -30.73 32.10
N ILE A 245 -5.80 -30.72 31.70
CA ILE A 245 -6.21 -30.63 30.29
C ILE A 245 -5.73 -29.30 29.68
N GLY A 246 -5.85 -28.19 30.41
CA GLY A 246 -5.38 -26.87 29.97
C GLY A 246 -3.87 -26.80 29.76
N ASN A 247 -3.10 -27.35 30.70
CA ASN A 247 -1.65 -27.42 30.57
C ASN A 247 -1.24 -28.33 29.39
N GLY A 248 -1.92 -29.47 29.22
CA GLY A 248 -1.73 -30.35 28.08
C GLY A 248 -2.00 -29.65 26.73
N PHE A 249 -3.09 -28.89 26.64
CA PHE A 249 -3.40 -28.09 25.47
C PHE A 249 -2.32 -27.05 25.17
N LEU A 250 -1.84 -26.33 26.19
CA LEU A 250 -0.80 -25.32 26.04
C LEU A 250 0.51 -25.93 25.50
N ILE A 251 0.96 -27.04 26.08
CA ILE A 251 2.15 -27.77 25.63
C ILE A 251 1.98 -28.23 24.19
N PHE A 252 0.83 -28.84 23.87
CA PHE A 252 0.52 -29.29 22.52
C PHE A 252 0.56 -28.14 21.51
N TYR A 253 -0.10 -27.02 21.81
CA TYR A 253 -0.18 -25.89 20.90
C TYR A 253 1.17 -25.19 20.69
N LEU A 254 1.97 -25.02 21.76
CA LEU A 254 3.34 -24.52 21.65
C LEU A 254 4.23 -25.48 20.84
N GLY A 255 4.04 -26.79 21.01
CA GLY A 255 4.68 -27.83 20.22
C GLY A 255 4.38 -27.70 18.72
N LEU A 256 3.11 -27.42 18.35
CA LEU A 256 2.72 -27.16 16.97
C LEU A 256 3.38 -25.90 16.38
N ILE A 257 3.48 -24.81 17.16
CA ILE A 257 4.18 -23.59 16.73
C ILE A 257 5.67 -23.89 16.51
N ALA A 258 6.32 -24.56 17.47
CA ALA A 258 7.73 -24.93 17.38
C ALA A 258 7.99 -25.84 16.17
N LEU A 259 7.14 -26.84 15.95
CA LEU A 259 7.21 -27.72 14.79
C LEU A 259 7.08 -26.95 13.48
N ALA A 260 6.15 -26.00 13.38
CA ALA A 260 5.99 -25.17 12.18
C ALA A 260 7.23 -24.30 11.91
N LEU A 261 7.87 -23.76 12.96
CA LEU A 261 9.11 -22.99 12.86
C LEU A 261 10.31 -23.85 12.45
N ILE A 262 10.46 -25.04 13.04
CA ILE A 262 11.51 -26.01 12.69
C ILE A 262 11.33 -26.46 11.25
N ALA A 263 10.12 -26.88 10.86
CA ALA A 263 9.82 -27.29 9.49
C ALA A 263 10.10 -26.17 8.48
N ARG A 264 9.83 -24.91 8.86
CA ARG A 264 10.18 -23.74 8.04
C ARG A 264 11.69 -23.57 7.89
N ALA A 265 12.45 -23.72 8.98
CA ALA A 265 13.91 -23.65 8.94
C ALA A 265 14.52 -24.76 8.08
N VAL A 266 14.07 -25.99 8.26
CA VAL A 266 14.48 -27.16 7.46
C VAL A 266 14.18 -26.92 5.98
N ARG A 267 12.96 -26.48 5.63
CA ARG A 267 12.61 -26.14 4.24
C ARG A 267 13.53 -25.06 3.67
N ALA A 268 13.83 -24.01 4.42
CA ALA A 268 14.72 -22.95 3.98
C ALA A 268 16.15 -23.44 3.71
N ILE A 269 16.65 -24.40 4.49
CA ILE A 269 17.96 -25.04 4.27
C ILE A 269 17.92 -25.90 3.00
N ILE A 270 16.87 -26.71 2.82
CA ILE A 270 16.70 -27.55 1.61
C ILE A 270 16.59 -26.68 0.36
N GLU A 271 15.81 -25.60 0.40
CA GLU A 271 15.64 -24.66 -0.73
C GLU A 271 16.97 -23.99 -1.12
N ARG A 272 17.86 -23.71 -0.15
CA ARG A 272 19.20 -23.19 -0.45
C ARG A 272 20.11 -24.21 -1.13
N ARG A 273 19.90 -25.51 -0.88
CA ARG A 273 20.63 -26.61 -1.52
C ARG A 273 20.05 -27.00 -2.89
N GLY A 274 18.81 -26.62 -3.19
CA GLY A 274 18.07 -26.97 -4.41
C GLY A 274 18.47 -26.23 -5.70
N GLY A 275 19.63 -25.56 -5.73
CA GLY A 275 20.13 -24.82 -6.88
C GLY A 275 19.71 -23.35 -6.92
N MET A 276 20.53 -22.54 -7.59
CA MET A 276 20.33 -21.10 -7.76
C MET A 276 19.91 -20.78 -9.19
N VAL A 277 19.17 -19.70 -9.37
CA VAL A 277 18.72 -19.16 -10.65
C VAL A 277 19.13 -17.70 -10.74
N ARG A 278 19.63 -17.28 -11.90
CA ARG A 278 19.90 -15.88 -12.22
C ARG A 278 18.65 -15.23 -12.78
N LEU A 279 18.27 -14.10 -12.20
CA LEU A 279 17.22 -13.24 -12.73
C LEU A 279 17.86 -11.96 -13.27
N THR A 280 17.68 -11.70 -14.55
CA THR A 280 18.13 -10.47 -15.20
C THR A 280 16.95 -9.55 -15.41
N TYR A 281 17.06 -8.28 -15.01
CA TYR A 281 16.02 -7.27 -15.13
C TYR A 281 16.58 -6.00 -15.79
N ASP A 282 15.72 -5.30 -16.53
CA ASP A 282 16.06 -4.07 -17.25
C ASP A 282 17.26 -4.19 -18.20
N GLY A 283 17.52 -5.40 -18.71
CA GLY A 283 18.59 -5.69 -19.68
C GLY A 283 20.01 -5.77 -19.11
N GLU A 284 20.29 -5.15 -17.97
CA GLU A 284 21.67 -4.98 -17.46
C GLU A 284 21.90 -5.58 -16.07
N HIS A 285 20.88 -5.56 -15.21
CA HIS A 285 21.04 -5.88 -13.80
C HIS A 285 20.67 -7.33 -13.52
N SER A 286 21.47 -8.06 -12.74
CA SER A 286 21.19 -9.46 -12.40
C SER A 286 21.31 -9.76 -10.92
N ILE A 287 20.41 -10.63 -10.43
CA ILE A 287 20.42 -11.18 -9.07
C ILE A 287 20.42 -12.70 -9.11
N ARG A 288 21.10 -13.35 -8.16
CA ARG A 288 21.02 -14.80 -7.97
C ARG A 288 20.15 -15.15 -6.77
N VAL A 289 19.14 -16.00 -7.01
CA VAL A 289 18.16 -16.41 -5.99
C VAL A 289 17.99 -17.93 -5.97
N PRO A 290 17.69 -18.52 -4.80
CA PRO A 290 17.40 -19.96 -4.73
C PRO A 290 16.13 -20.31 -5.51
N LYS A 291 16.11 -21.52 -6.10
CA LYS A 291 14.94 -22.03 -6.82
C LYS A 291 13.69 -22.01 -5.94
N GLY A 292 12.55 -21.73 -6.59
CA GLY A 292 11.23 -21.78 -5.97
C GLY A 292 10.72 -20.46 -5.37
N LEU A 293 11.50 -19.37 -5.39
CA LEU A 293 10.97 -18.02 -5.15
C LEU A 293 10.19 -17.55 -6.38
N THR A 294 9.13 -16.78 -6.15
CA THR A 294 8.49 -16.04 -7.24
C THR A 294 9.38 -14.86 -7.67
N VAL A 295 9.24 -14.37 -8.90
CA VAL A 295 9.98 -13.19 -9.37
C VAL A 295 9.76 -11.99 -8.44
N LEU A 296 8.53 -11.77 -7.95
CA LEU A 296 8.22 -10.68 -7.02
C LEU A 296 8.91 -10.85 -5.67
N GLU A 297 8.98 -12.07 -5.12
CA GLU A 297 9.69 -12.32 -3.86
C GLU A 297 11.19 -12.13 -4.04
N ALA A 298 11.74 -12.53 -5.20
CA ALA A 298 13.14 -12.34 -5.54
C ALA A 298 13.49 -10.85 -5.64
N THR A 299 12.73 -10.06 -6.40
CA THR A 299 12.96 -8.62 -6.52
C THR A 299 12.82 -7.91 -5.18
N GLN A 300 11.78 -8.23 -4.40
CA GLN A 300 11.58 -7.65 -3.07
C GLN A 300 12.70 -8.01 -2.08
N ARG A 301 13.25 -9.22 -2.14
CA ARG A 301 14.35 -9.66 -1.27
C ARG A 301 15.64 -8.88 -1.52
N HIS A 302 15.87 -8.48 -2.76
CA HIS A 302 17.02 -7.67 -3.17
C HIS A 302 16.71 -6.16 -3.16
N ASN A 303 15.60 -5.74 -2.53
CA ASN A 303 15.15 -4.35 -2.47
C ASN A 303 14.96 -3.69 -3.85
N ILE A 304 14.70 -4.49 -4.89
CA ILE A 304 14.37 -3.99 -6.22
C ILE A 304 12.89 -3.59 -6.22
N PRO A 305 12.55 -2.33 -6.51
CA PRO A 305 11.17 -1.87 -6.52
C PRO A 305 10.34 -2.60 -7.60
N HIS A 306 9.17 -3.13 -7.22
CA HIS A 306 8.31 -3.89 -8.14
C HIS A 306 6.83 -3.63 -7.83
N ALA A 307 6.07 -3.16 -8.81
CA ALA A 307 4.66 -2.80 -8.62
C ALA A 307 3.82 -4.02 -8.18
N SER A 308 3.05 -3.90 -7.10
CA SER A 308 2.24 -5.02 -6.57
C SER A 308 1.05 -4.54 -5.72
N ALA A 309 0.00 -3.99 -6.35
CA ALA A 309 -1.15 -3.41 -5.65
C ALA A 309 -1.87 -4.40 -4.71
N CYS A 310 -1.95 -5.68 -5.10
CA CYS A 310 -2.54 -6.73 -4.26
C CYS A 310 -1.57 -7.40 -3.28
N GLY A 311 -0.31 -6.95 -3.21
CA GLY A 311 0.74 -7.56 -2.37
C GLY A 311 1.14 -8.96 -2.82
N GLY A 312 1.08 -9.26 -4.12
CA GLY A 312 1.56 -10.54 -4.68
C GLY A 312 0.57 -11.71 -4.63
N ARG A 313 -0.73 -11.43 -4.63
CA ARG A 313 -1.80 -12.43 -4.42
C ARG A 313 -2.56 -12.81 -5.69
N ALA A 314 -2.08 -12.43 -6.88
CA ALA A 314 -2.78 -12.55 -8.15
C ALA A 314 -4.24 -12.07 -8.09
N ARG A 315 -4.45 -10.85 -7.55
CA ARG A 315 -5.76 -10.16 -7.56
C ARG A 315 -5.75 -8.86 -8.34
N CYS A 316 -4.61 -8.54 -8.92
CA CYS A 316 -4.39 -7.40 -9.80
C CYS A 316 -3.36 -7.82 -10.83
N SER A 317 -3.28 -7.07 -11.92
CA SER A 317 -2.32 -7.27 -12.99
C SER A 317 -1.10 -6.34 -12.89
N THR A 318 -0.92 -5.64 -11.77
CA THR A 318 0.15 -4.62 -11.62
C THR A 318 1.55 -5.20 -11.55
N CYS A 319 1.75 -6.43 -11.08
CA CYS A 319 3.08 -7.06 -11.00
C CYS A 319 3.46 -7.79 -12.29
N ARG A 320 2.85 -7.42 -13.41
CA ARG A 320 3.12 -8.05 -14.70
C ARG A 320 4.57 -7.83 -15.10
N ILE A 321 5.14 -8.87 -15.70
CA ILE A 321 6.45 -8.87 -16.32
C ILE A 321 6.30 -9.42 -17.73
N HIS A 322 7.10 -8.90 -18.64
CA HIS A 322 7.35 -9.48 -19.94
C HIS A 322 8.64 -10.28 -19.85
N VAL A 323 8.55 -11.60 -20.03
CA VAL A 323 9.71 -12.48 -20.02
C VAL A 323 10.44 -12.34 -21.35
N LEU A 324 11.76 -12.14 -21.28
CA LEU A 324 12.64 -12.10 -22.44
C LEU A 324 13.22 -13.50 -22.69
N GLY A 325 13.09 -14.02 -23.92
CA GLY A 325 13.55 -15.36 -24.30
C GLY A 325 12.41 -16.30 -24.68
N ASP A 326 12.70 -17.61 -24.74
CA ASP A 326 11.73 -18.63 -25.17
C ASP A 326 10.66 -18.92 -24.09
N PRO A 327 9.37 -18.61 -24.34
CA PRO A 327 8.28 -18.86 -23.40
C PRO A 327 8.00 -20.34 -23.14
N ALA A 328 8.45 -21.25 -24.01
CA ALA A 328 8.25 -22.70 -23.86
C ALA A 328 8.93 -23.26 -22.62
N MET A 329 9.94 -22.56 -22.11
CA MET A 329 10.69 -22.93 -20.92
C MET A 329 10.02 -22.49 -19.61
N LEU A 330 8.91 -21.75 -19.68
CA LEU A 330 8.20 -21.26 -18.50
C LEU A 330 7.23 -22.32 -17.97
N PRO A 331 7.12 -22.50 -16.64
CA PRO A 331 6.10 -23.36 -16.07
C PRO A 331 4.69 -22.83 -16.40
N PRO A 332 3.68 -23.69 -16.57
CA PRO A 332 2.33 -23.25 -16.91
C PRO A 332 1.78 -22.27 -15.85
N PRO A 333 0.96 -21.28 -16.27
CA PRO A 333 0.36 -20.33 -15.33
C PRO A 333 -0.55 -21.04 -14.34
N SER A 334 -0.47 -20.62 -13.08
CA SER A 334 -1.41 -21.11 -12.07
C SER A 334 -2.85 -20.72 -12.45
N PRO A 335 -3.90 -21.42 -11.96
CA PRO A 335 -5.29 -21.07 -12.29
C PRO A 335 -5.64 -19.61 -11.98
N ARG A 336 -5.05 -19.02 -10.93
CA ARG A 336 -5.25 -17.60 -10.58
C ARG A 336 -4.52 -16.65 -11.52
N GLU A 337 -3.31 -17.02 -11.91
CA GLU A 337 -2.55 -16.27 -12.90
C GLU A 337 -3.30 -16.24 -14.23
N ALA A 338 -3.71 -17.41 -14.71
CA ALA A 338 -4.49 -17.56 -15.94
C ALA A 338 -5.79 -16.75 -15.90
N PHE A 339 -6.53 -16.79 -14.79
CA PHE A 339 -7.75 -15.99 -14.61
C PHE A 339 -7.47 -14.48 -14.72
N VAL A 340 -6.44 -13.98 -14.05
CA VAL A 340 -6.09 -12.55 -14.09
C VAL A 340 -5.60 -12.14 -15.48
N LEU A 341 -4.73 -12.94 -16.12
CA LEU A 341 -4.22 -12.65 -17.46
C LEU A 341 -5.34 -12.67 -18.52
N ALA A 342 -6.26 -13.64 -18.44
CA ALA A 342 -7.44 -13.68 -19.30
C ALA A 342 -8.33 -12.45 -19.12
N SER A 343 -8.54 -11.99 -17.87
CA SER A 343 -9.39 -10.82 -17.58
C SER A 343 -8.87 -9.49 -18.16
N ILE A 344 -7.61 -9.44 -18.58
CA ILE A 344 -6.96 -8.24 -19.15
C ILE A 344 -6.54 -8.43 -20.62
N GLY A 345 -6.98 -9.51 -21.27
CA GLY A 345 -6.70 -9.78 -22.68
C GLY A 345 -5.27 -10.23 -22.99
N THR A 346 -4.50 -10.68 -22.00
CA THR A 346 -3.12 -11.19 -22.19
C THR A 346 -3.02 -12.68 -21.84
N GLY A 347 -4.12 -13.42 -21.87
CA GLY A 347 -4.16 -14.84 -21.52
C GLY A 347 -3.51 -15.76 -22.56
N ASP A 348 -3.46 -15.31 -23.81
CA ASP A 348 -2.94 -16.08 -24.95
C ASP A 348 -1.44 -15.85 -25.20
N ASP A 349 -0.83 -14.86 -24.55
CA ASP A 349 0.59 -14.54 -24.67
C ASP A 349 1.39 -15.19 -23.51
N PRO A 350 2.17 -16.25 -23.77
CA PRO A 350 2.91 -16.97 -22.74
C PRO A 350 4.10 -16.17 -22.17
N SER A 351 4.55 -15.11 -22.86
CA SER A 351 5.65 -14.26 -22.41
C SER A 351 5.23 -13.30 -21.28
N ILE A 352 3.93 -12.99 -21.16
CA ILE A 352 3.39 -12.09 -20.15
C ILE A 352 2.98 -12.88 -18.92
N ARG A 353 3.69 -12.66 -17.80
CA ARG A 353 3.48 -13.39 -16.55
C ARG A 353 3.23 -12.45 -15.38
N LEU A 354 2.61 -12.96 -14.32
CA LEU A 354 2.56 -12.24 -13.05
C LEU A 354 3.82 -12.58 -12.25
N ALA A 355 4.67 -11.57 -11.96
CA ALA A 355 5.87 -11.77 -11.15
C ALA A 355 5.57 -12.41 -9.78
N CYS A 356 4.37 -12.18 -9.24
CA CYS A 356 3.96 -12.79 -7.98
C CYS A 356 3.55 -14.26 -8.06
N GLN A 357 3.43 -14.85 -9.26
CA GLN A 357 3.04 -16.24 -9.47
C GLN A 357 4.12 -17.04 -10.17
N LEU A 358 4.87 -16.42 -11.10
CA LEU A 358 5.95 -17.09 -11.82
C LEU A 358 7.09 -17.47 -10.87
N LYS A 359 7.37 -18.77 -10.77
CA LYS A 359 8.52 -19.35 -10.06
C LYS A 359 9.52 -19.91 -11.07
N PRO A 360 10.59 -19.19 -11.41
CA PRO A 360 11.54 -19.66 -12.40
C PRO A 360 12.31 -20.90 -11.90
N THR A 361 12.44 -21.89 -12.77
CA THR A 361 13.21 -23.13 -12.56
C THR A 361 14.62 -23.06 -13.16
N GLN A 362 14.85 -22.06 -13.99
CA GLN A 362 16.07 -21.76 -14.74
C GLN A 362 16.25 -20.24 -14.90
N ASP A 363 17.40 -19.83 -15.40
CA ASP A 363 17.74 -18.41 -15.60
C ASP A 363 16.68 -17.70 -16.44
N LEU A 364 16.31 -16.50 -15.99
CA LEU A 364 15.16 -15.76 -16.52
C LEU A 364 15.53 -14.29 -16.69
N ALA A 365 15.37 -13.77 -17.90
CA ALA A 365 15.41 -12.34 -18.16
C ALA A 365 13.97 -11.80 -18.26
N PHE A 366 13.70 -10.62 -17.70
CA PHE A 366 12.37 -10.02 -17.75
C PHE A 366 12.40 -8.50 -17.66
N VAL A 367 11.32 -7.87 -18.12
CA VAL A 367 11.08 -6.42 -17.95
C VAL A 367 9.75 -6.22 -17.21
N PRO A 368 9.70 -5.41 -16.14
CA PRO A 368 8.43 -5.02 -15.53
C PRO A 368 7.54 -4.25 -16.51
N VAL A 369 6.29 -4.70 -16.71
CA VAL A 369 5.32 -4.00 -17.57
C VAL A 369 4.88 -2.67 -16.93
N PHE A 370 4.93 -2.60 -15.60
CA PHE A 370 4.67 -1.38 -14.83
C PHE A 370 5.94 -0.96 -14.11
N GLN A 371 6.36 0.27 -14.34
CA GLN A 371 7.42 0.84 -13.53
C GLN A 371 6.93 1.10 -12.10
N PRO A 372 7.75 0.78 -11.09
CA PRO A 372 7.42 1.08 -9.70
C PRO A 372 7.28 2.60 -9.56
N ARG A 373 6.08 3.08 -9.21
CA ARG A 373 5.87 4.50 -8.90
C ARG A 373 6.94 4.94 -7.89
N ASN A 374 7.75 5.93 -8.24
CA ASN A 374 8.56 6.70 -7.28
C ASN A 374 7.63 7.61 -6.45
N VAL A 375 6.73 6.98 -5.69
CA VAL A 375 5.78 7.69 -4.82
C VAL A 375 6.53 8.39 -3.68
N ALA A 376 7.72 7.93 -3.28
CA ALA A 376 8.40 8.46 -2.09
C ALA A 376 8.76 9.95 -2.19
N VAL A 377 9.15 10.44 -3.38
CA VAL A 377 9.49 11.86 -3.60
C VAL A 377 8.22 12.69 -3.82
N ALA A 378 7.29 12.21 -4.65
CA ALA A 378 6.01 12.87 -4.89
C ALA A 378 5.11 12.97 -3.64
N ARG A 379 5.12 11.96 -2.74
CA ARG A 379 4.32 11.98 -1.50
C ARG A 379 4.80 12.99 -0.46
N LYS A 380 6.08 13.37 -0.47
CA LYS A 380 6.62 14.27 0.55
C LYS A 380 6.18 15.72 0.27
N ALA A 381 6.12 16.11 -1.00
CA ALA A 381 5.61 17.41 -1.43
C ALA A 381 4.07 17.49 -1.43
N ALA A 382 3.37 16.46 -1.90
CA ALA A 382 1.90 16.41 -1.90
C ALA A 382 1.27 16.36 -0.49
N ARG A 383 2.06 16.23 0.58
CA ARG A 383 1.57 16.30 1.96
C ARG A 383 1.46 17.74 2.47
N ALA A 384 2.12 18.71 1.81
CA ALA A 384 2.10 20.12 2.18
C ALA A 384 1.05 20.95 1.40
N ALA A 385 0.72 20.55 0.17
CA ALA A 385 -0.28 21.24 -0.67
C ALA A 385 -1.49 20.34 -0.93
N ARG A 386 -2.71 20.86 -0.71
CA ARG A 386 -3.95 20.07 -0.85
C ARG A 386 -4.36 20.03 -2.33
N VAL A 387 -4.74 18.84 -2.81
CA VAL A 387 -5.35 18.68 -4.14
C VAL A 387 -6.69 19.41 -4.16
N GLY A 388 -6.90 20.28 -5.15
CA GLY A 388 -8.07 21.13 -5.32
C GLY A 388 -7.96 22.53 -4.70
N GLU A 389 -6.78 22.93 -4.23
CA GLU A 389 -6.50 24.28 -3.70
C GLU A 389 -6.04 25.20 -4.84
N GLU A 390 -6.64 26.39 -4.94
CA GLU A 390 -6.10 27.51 -5.72
C GLU A 390 -4.92 28.12 -4.96
N ARG A 391 -3.80 28.27 -5.66
CA ARG A 391 -2.58 28.84 -5.10
C ARG A 391 -1.75 29.52 -6.17
N TYR A 392 -1.16 30.66 -5.82
CA TYR A 392 -0.12 31.28 -6.61
C TYR A 392 1.13 30.39 -6.69
N LEU A 393 1.51 29.99 -7.89
CA LEU A 393 2.75 29.25 -8.16
C LEU A 393 3.50 29.88 -9.32
N VAL A 394 4.79 29.58 -9.38
CA VAL A 394 5.64 29.91 -10.53
C VAL A 394 5.88 28.65 -11.35
N SER A 395 5.50 28.71 -12.62
CA SER A 395 5.72 27.65 -13.60
C SER A 395 6.94 27.98 -14.44
N MET A 396 7.89 27.05 -14.52
CA MET A 396 9.09 27.16 -15.34
C MET A 396 9.11 26.00 -16.34
N PHE A 397 9.13 26.31 -17.63
CA PHE A 397 9.42 25.36 -18.70
C PHE A 397 10.86 25.53 -19.15
N VAL A 398 11.58 24.42 -19.28
CA VAL A 398 12.94 24.36 -19.81
C VAL A 398 12.97 23.34 -20.92
N ASP A 399 13.51 23.68 -22.08
CA ASP A 399 13.57 22.78 -23.24
C ASP A 399 14.94 22.82 -23.91
N MET A 400 15.39 21.67 -24.43
CA MET A 400 16.67 21.57 -25.13
C MET A 400 16.51 22.01 -26.59
N ARG A 401 17.41 22.88 -27.05
CA ARG A 401 17.40 23.30 -28.45
C ARG A 401 18.09 22.28 -29.34
N GLY A 402 17.42 21.89 -30.41
CA GLY A 402 18.00 21.06 -31.46
C GLY A 402 18.14 19.58 -31.09
N SER A 403 17.42 19.09 -30.08
CA SER A 403 17.37 17.68 -29.71
C SER A 403 16.99 16.76 -30.86
N THR A 404 16.12 17.21 -31.77
CA THR A 404 15.76 16.45 -32.98
C THR A 404 16.96 16.26 -33.90
N LYS A 405 17.76 17.31 -34.13
CA LYS A 405 19.00 17.22 -34.93
C LYS A 405 20.03 16.32 -34.25
N LEU A 406 20.09 16.36 -32.91
CA LEU A 406 20.93 15.46 -32.13
C LEU A 406 20.49 13.99 -32.32
N ALA A 407 19.18 13.72 -32.30
CA ALA A 407 18.62 12.39 -32.52
C ALA A 407 18.86 11.85 -33.95
N GLU A 408 18.90 12.72 -34.95
CA GLU A 408 19.18 12.36 -36.35
C GLU A 408 20.66 12.03 -36.62
N SER A 409 21.58 12.65 -35.85
CA SER A 409 23.03 12.56 -36.07
C SER A 409 23.75 11.59 -35.14
N ARG A 410 23.03 10.94 -34.21
CA ARG A 410 23.58 10.07 -33.17
C ARG A 410 22.85 8.73 -33.11
N LEU A 411 23.49 7.75 -32.47
CA LEU A 411 22.79 6.54 -32.09
C LEU A 411 21.70 6.87 -31.05
N PRO A 412 20.56 6.14 -31.06
CA PRO A 412 19.46 6.39 -30.13
C PRO A 412 19.87 6.37 -28.65
N PHE A 413 20.79 5.47 -28.26
CA PHE A 413 21.28 5.38 -26.89
C PHE A 413 22.10 6.61 -26.45
N ASP A 414 22.94 7.15 -27.33
CA ASP A 414 23.76 8.33 -27.04
C ASP A 414 22.88 9.57 -26.91
N THR A 415 21.86 9.69 -27.76
CA THR A 415 20.86 10.75 -27.68
C THR A 415 20.13 10.72 -26.33
N VAL A 416 19.65 9.53 -25.93
CA VAL A 416 18.98 9.33 -24.63
C VAL A 416 19.93 9.65 -23.47
N PHE A 417 21.21 9.27 -23.55
CA PHE A 417 22.20 9.59 -22.53
C PHE A 417 22.38 11.11 -22.35
N ILE A 418 22.52 11.86 -23.46
CA ILE A 418 22.70 13.32 -23.43
C ILE A 418 21.45 14.02 -22.90
N VAL A 419 20.26 13.64 -23.37
CA VAL A 419 18.98 14.19 -22.89
C VAL A 419 18.81 13.93 -21.40
N ASN A 420 19.10 12.71 -20.93
CA ASN A 420 19.04 12.40 -19.49
C ASN A 420 20.04 13.21 -18.66
N ARG A 421 21.24 13.46 -19.20
CA ARG A 421 22.27 14.25 -18.51
C ARG A 421 21.87 15.73 -18.41
N PHE A 422 21.29 16.28 -19.48
CA PHE A 422 20.70 17.61 -19.52
C PHE A 422 19.54 17.73 -18.51
N LEU A 423 18.51 16.89 -18.62
CA LEU A 423 17.37 16.88 -17.70
C LEU A 423 17.81 16.69 -16.26
N GLY A 424 18.86 15.90 -16.02
CA GLY A 424 19.48 15.73 -14.71
C GLY A 424 20.14 17.01 -14.18
N ALA A 425 20.86 17.76 -15.03
CA ALA A 425 21.48 19.04 -14.65
C ALA A 425 20.41 20.11 -14.35
N VAL A 426 19.39 20.21 -15.18
CA VAL A 426 18.26 21.13 -14.96
C VAL A 426 17.51 20.77 -13.67
N SER A 427 17.18 19.48 -13.47
CA SER A 427 16.48 19.02 -12.27
C SER A 427 17.23 19.33 -10.98
N ARG A 428 18.56 19.11 -10.95
CA ARG A 428 19.38 19.42 -9.77
C ARG A 428 19.37 20.92 -9.45
N SER A 429 19.46 21.77 -10.47
CA SER A 429 19.47 23.22 -10.33
C SER A 429 18.13 23.75 -9.79
N VAL A 430 17.02 23.24 -10.31
CA VAL A 430 15.66 23.54 -9.82
C VAL A 430 15.51 23.15 -8.36
N ILE A 431 15.89 21.91 -7.99
CA ILE A 431 15.80 21.42 -6.61
C ILE A 431 16.67 22.26 -5.67
N ALA A 432 17.90 22.61 -6.08
CA ALA A 432 18.81 23.42 -5.28
C ALA A 432 18.26 24.83 -4.99
N CYS A 433 17.39 25.34 -5.86
CA CYS A 433 16.74 26.64 -5.70
C CYS A 433 15.34 26.55 -5.08
N GLY A 434 14.95 25.42 -4.48
CA GLY A 434 13.65 25.26 -3.81
C GLY A 434 12.47 24.95 -4.74
N GLY A 435 12.73 24.73 -6.03
CA GLY A 435 11.72 24.28 -6.99
C GLY A 435 11.54 22.76 -7.01
N GLN A 436 10.44 22.32 -7.61
CA GLN A 436 10.13 20.90 -7.78
C GLN A 436 9.99 20.54 -9.27
N PRO A 437 10.82 19.63 -9.81
CA PRO A 437 10.56 18.99 -11.10
C PRO A 437 9.21 18.28 -11.07
N ASN A 438 8.36 18.58 -12.07
CA ASN A 438 6.97 18.16 -12.08
C ASN A 438 6.65 17.20 -13.23
N GLN A 439 6.92 17.60 -14.47
CA GLN A 439 6.70 16.77 -15.66
C GLN A 439 7.89 16.84 -16.60
N PHE A 440 8.20 15.72 -17.25
CA PHE A 440 9.17 15.64 -18.34
C PHE A 440 8.40 15.45 -19.64
N VAL A 441 8.64 16.30 -20.62
CA VAL A 441 7.96 16.30 -21.92
C VAL A 441 9.03 16.25 -23.00
N GLY A 442 9.32 15.05 -23.50
CA GLY A 442 10.42 14.84 -24.44
C GLY A 442 11.77 15.15 -23.79
N ASP A 443 12.44 16.15 -24.34
CA ASP A 443 13.72 16.72 -23.91
C ASP A 443 13.57 17.95 -23.01
N GLY A 444 12.34 18.33 -22.69
CA GLY A 444 12.01 19.43 -21.79
C GLY A 444 11.45 19.00 -20.44
N MET A 445 11.35 19.98 -19.53
CA MET A 445 10.88 19.80 -18.16
C MET A 445 10.01 20.99 -17.72
N LEU A 446 8.88 20.68 -17.08
CA LEU A 446 8.10 21.60 -16.26
C LEU A 446 8.55 21.50 -14.80
N ALA A 447 8.87 22.64 -14.20
CA ALA A 447 9.12 22.80 -12.78
C ALA A 447 8.12 23.77 -12.13
N LEU A 448 7.82 23.54 -10.85
CA LEU A 448 6.93 24.36 -10.04
C LEU A 448 7.68 24.93 -8.83
N PHE A 449 7.49 26.21 -8.54
CA PHE A 449 7.97 26.88 -7.33
C PHE A 449 6.78 27.48 -6.56
N GLY A 450 6.92 27.65 -5.24
CA GLY A 450 5.84 28.17 -4.39
C GLY A 450 4.93 27.10 -3.75
N LEU A 451 5.29 25.81 -3.86
CA LEU A 451 4.50 24.74 -3.23
C LEU A 451 4.50 24.80 -1.69
N THR A 452 5.52 25.42 -1.11
CA THR A 452 5.65 25.61 0.35
C THR A 452 6.10 27.02 0.73
N GLU A 453 6.28 27.91 -0.25
CA GLU A 453 6.91 29.22 -0.09
C GLU A 453 5.94 30.34 -0.50
N ALA A 454 6.15 31.55 0.01
CA ALA A 454 5.36 32.72 -0.38
C ALA A 454 5.64 33.16 -1.83
N PRO A 455 4.68 33.79 -2.54
CA PRO A 455 4.82 34.21 -3.94
C PRO A 455 6.12 34.95 -4.26
N HIS A 456 6.46 35.96 -3.45
CA HIS A 456 7.69 36.74 -3.61
C HIS A 456 8.96 35.86 -3.58
N GLN A 457 9.04 34.93 -2.62
CA GLN A 457 10.20 34.04 -2.50
C GLN A 457 10.25 33.03 -3.67
N ALA A 458 9.09 32.52 -4.09
CA ALA A 458 8.97 31.60 -5.22
C ALA A 458 9.46 32.24 -6.53
N CYS A 459 9.09 33.50 -6.80
CA CYS A 459 9.55 34.24 -7.97
C CYS A 459 11.07 34.43 -7.95
N ARG A 460 11.65 34.87 -6.82
CA ARG A 460 13.11 35.02 -6.69
C ARG A 460 13.86 33.70 -6.83
N ASN A 461 13.32 32.62 -6.28
CA ASN A 461 13.88 31.27 -6.38
C ASN A 461 13.85 30.75 -7.82
N ALA A 462 12.77 30.98 -8.55
CA ALA A 462 12.68 30.64 -9.97
C ALA A 462 13.70 31.41 -10.81
N ILE A 463 13.86 32.72 -10.58
CA ILE A 463 14.89 33.53 -11.28
C ILE A 463 16.30 33.04 -10.96
N ARG A 464 16.58 32.71 -9.69
CA ARG A 464 17.88 32.14 -9.29
C ARG A 464 18.15 30.80 -9.99
N ALA A 465 17.11 29.97 -10.11
CA ALA A 465 17.22 28.68 -10.78
C ALA A 465 17.67 28.83 -12.24
N VAL A 466 17.25 29.89 -12.96
CA VAL A 466 17.70 30.18 -14.33
C VAL A 466 19.22 30.29 -14.40
N SER A 467 19.81 31.14 -13.55
CA SER A 467 21.26 31.33 -13.53
C SER A 467 22.00 30.05 -13.14
N THR A 468 21.45 29.27 -12.21
CA THR A 468 22.03 27.99 -11.77
C THR A 468 21.97 26.94 -12.87
N ILE A 469 20.86 26.90 -13.64
CA ILE A 469 20.72 26.05 -14.82
C ILE A 469 21.77 26.41 -15.85
N ALA A 470 21.95 27.70 -16.16
CA ALA A 470 22.95 28.16 -17.13
C ALA A 470 24.35 27.67 -16.75
N THR A 471 24.78 27.89 -15.51
CA THR A 471 26.08 27.40 -15.01
C THR A 471 26.21 25.88 -15.11
N ALA A 472 25.17 25.13 -14.72
CA ALA A 472 25.20 23.67 -14.77
C ALA A 472 25.24 23.13 -16.21
N ILE A 473 24.65 23.83 -17.17
CA ILE A 473 24.73 23.49 -18.60
C ILE A 473 26.09 23.88 -19.19
N ASP A 474 26.69 25.00 -18.78
CA ASP A 474 28.05 25.37 -19.19
C ASP A 474 29.09 24.34 -18.69
N GLU A 475 28.95 23.87 -17.46
CA GLU A 475 29.75 22.76 -16.92
C GLU A 475 29.55 21.47 -17.72
N LEU A 476 28.30 21.18 -18.10
CA LEU A 476 27.97 20.02 -18.90
C LEU A 476 28.55 20.11 -20.32
N ASN A 477 28.48 21.29 -20.93
CA ASN A 477 29.07 21.58 -22.24
C ASN A 477 30.59 21.46 -22.21
N SER A 478 31.23 21.93 -21.12
CA SER A 478 32.67 21.77 -20.92
C SER A 478 33.05 20.29 -20.79
N PHE A 479 32.27 19.52 -20.02
CA PHE A 479 32.49 18.07 -19.84
C PHE A 479 32.30 17.28 -21.14
N LEU A 480 31.29 17.64 -21.94
CA LEU A 480 30.95 16.99 -23.21
C LEU A 480 31.63 17.64 -24.42
N GLY A 481 32.54 18.60 -24.22
CA GLY A 481 33.08 19.43 -25.31
C GLY A 481 33.85 18.64 -26.38
N HIS A 482 34.40 17.47 -26.03
CA HIS A 482 35.01 16.55 -27.00
C HIS A 482 34.01 15.55 -27.60
N ASP A 483 32.86 15.37 -26.95
CA ASP A 483 31.84 14.38 -27.31
C ASP A 483 30.68 15.00 -28.09
N LEU A 484 30.58 16.33 -28.19
CA LEU A 484 29.52 17.07 -28.88
C LEU A 484 30.09 18.06 -29.91
N PRO A 485 29.61 18.06 -31.17
CA PRO A 485 30.07 19.01 -32.19
C PRO A 485 29.57 20.43 -31.95
N GLU A 486 28.44 20.59 -31.26
CA GLU A 486 27.87 21.87 -30.86
C GLU A 486 27.49 21.82 -29.37
N PRO A 487 27.63 22.94 -28.64
CA PRO A 487 27.20 23.00 -27.25
C PRO A 487 25.68 22.81 -27.14
N ILE A 488 25.25 22.17 -26.06
CA ILE A 488 23.86 22.07 -25.67
C ILE A 488 23.34 23.47 -25.41
N ARG A 489 22.28 23.83 -26.15
CA ARG A 489 21.53 25.08 -25.97
C ARG A 489 20.15 24.76 -25.40
N PHE A 490 19.53 25.73 -24.76
CA PHE A 490 18.23 25.57 -24.13
C PHE A 490 17.39 26.86 -24.23
N GLY A 491 16.11 26.75 -23.91
CA GLY A 491 15.21 27.89 -23.73
C GLY A 491 14.41 27.74 -22.45
N ILE A 492 14.20 28.85 -21.72
CA ILE A 492 13.43 28.88 -20.48
C ILE A 492 12.29 29.88 -20.59
N GLY A 493 11.08 29.46 -20.22
CA GLY A 493 9.91 30.32 -20.09
C GLY A 493 9.36 30.25 -18.67
N ILE A 494 9.11 31.41 -18.07
CA ILE A 494 8.69 31.50 -16.67
C ILE A 494 7.53 32.47 -16.50
N HIS A 495 6.51 32.05 -15.78
CA HIS A 495 5.39 32.91 -15.41
C HIS A 495 4.83 32.50 -14.05
N GLY A 496 4.39 33.49 -13.27
CA GLY A 496 3.80 33.32 -11.95
C GLY A 496 2.34 33.74 -11.94
N GLY A 497 1.47 32.91 -11.39
CA GLY A 497 0.04 33.19 -11.33
C GLY A 497 -0.73 32.17 -10.50
N GLU A 498 -2.02 32.44 -10.30
CA GLU A 498 -2.94 31.53 -9.61
C GLU A 498 -3.19 30.27 -10.46
N VAL A 499 -3.02 29.12 -9.82
CA VAL A 499 -3.25 27.80 -10.42
C VAL A 499 -3.95 26.88 -9.45
N VAL A 500 -4.70 25.92 -9.98
CA VAL A 500 -5.31 24.85 -9.18
C VAL A 500 -4.35 23.67 -9.15
N LEU A 501 -3.99 23.23 -7.95
CA LEU A 501 -3.21 22.01 -7.77
C LEU A 501 -4.09 20.78 -7.93
N GLY A 502 -3.75 19.90 -8.86
CA GLY A 502 -4.56 18.74 -9.20
C GLY A 502 -3.72 17.50 -9.44
N GLU A 503 -4.32 16.33 -9.19
CA GLU A 503 -3.85 15.12 -9.85
C GLU A 503 -4.61 14.99 -11.17
N ILE A 504 -3.91 15.07 -12.31
CA ILE A 504 -4.51 14.87 -13.63
C ILE A 504 -4.05 13.53 -14.18
N GLY A 505 -4.99 12.78 -14.72
CA GLY A 505 -4.66 11.60 -15.49
C GLY A 505 -5.76 10.57 -15.44
N TYR A 506 -5.42 9.36 -15.84
CA TYR A 506 -6.35 8.25 -15.85
C TYR A 506 -5.81 7.07 -15.05
N ARG A 507 -6.56 6.67 -14.02
CA ARG A 507 -6.27 5.53 -13.14
C ARG A 507 -4.93 5.62 -12.43
N ASP A 508 -3.91 4.99 -13.00
CA ASP A 508 -2.59 4.85 -12.41
C ASP A 508 -1.60 5.90 -12.97
N ASN A 509 -1.96 6.60 -14.05
CA ASN A 509 -1.17 7.68 -14.66
C ASN A 509 -1.62 9.05 -14.17
N MET A 510 -1.87 9.16 -12.85
CA MET A 510 -2.17 10.44 -12.21
C MET A 510 -0.86 11.19 -11.99
N VAL A 511 -0.74 12.36 -12.58
CA VAL A 511 0.37 13.28 -12.42
C VAL A 511 -0.13 14.43 -11.56
N PHE A 512 0.48 14.62 -10.38
CA PHE A 512 0.28 15.84 -9.62
C PHE A 512 0.85 16.99 -10.44
N THR A 513 0.07 18.03 -10.68
CA THR A 513 0.49 19.17 -11.49
C THR A 513 -0.37 20.40 -11.16
N ALA A 514 0.11 21.57 -11.58
CA ALA A 514 -0.69 22.78 -11.63
C ALA A 514 -1.58 22.78 -12.89
N LEU A 515 -2.80 23.29 -12.77
CA LEU A 515 -3.71 23.62 -13.85
C LEU A 515 -4.03 25.11 -13.81
N GLY A 516 -3.96 25.77 -14.96
CA GLY A 516 -4.36 27.16 -15.08
C GLY A 516 -3.71 27.81 -16.29
N ASP A 517 -4.18 29.01 -16.62
CA ASP A 517 -3.60 29.83 -17.69
C ASP A 517 -2.10 30.05 -17.44
N SER A 518 -1.69 30.20 -16.17
CA SER A 518 -0.30 30.45 -15.82
C SER A 518 0.68 29.38 -16.32
N VAL A 519 0.28 28.11 -16.35
CA VAL A 519 1.12 27.01 -16.85
C VAL A 519 1.26 27.10 -18.37
N ASN A 520 0.16 27.43 -19.06
CA ASN A 520 0.15 27.56 -20.52
C ASN A 520 0.96 28.77 -20.99
N VAL A 521 0.90 29.89 -20.25
CA VAL A 521 1.72 31.08 -20.53
C VAL A 521 3.20 30.74 -20.45
N ALA A 522 3.66 30.09 -19.37
CA ALA A 522 5.06 29.72 -19.22
C ALA A 522 5.58 28.82 -20.36
N SER A 523 4.77 27.85 -20.81
CA SER A 523 5.10 27.00 -21.97
C SER A 523 5.25 27.82 -23.26
N ARG A 524 4.33 28.76 -23.51
CA ARG A 524 4.37 29.61 -24.72
C ARG A 524 5.56 30.56 -24.70
N LEU A 525 5.87 31.14 -23.54
CA LEU A 525 7.08 31.95 -23.38
C LEU A 525 8.32 31.12 -23.72
N GLN A 526 8.42 29.89 -23.23
CA GLN A 526 9.55 29.01 -23.55
C GLN A 526 9.66 28.77 -25.06
N ASP A 527 8.55 28.48 -25.75
CA ASP A 527 8.52 28.27 -27.20
C ASP A 527 9.02 29.51 -27.98
N MET A 528 8.61 30.71 -27.54
CA MET A 528 8.97 31.98 -28.17
C MET A 528 10.45 32.35 -28.02
N THR A 529 11.17 31.76 -27.05
CA THR A 529 12.63 31.96 -26.92
C THR A 529 13.35 31.62 -28.22
N LYS A 530 12.83 30.65 -28.99
CA LYS A 530 13.43 30.19 -30.25
C LYS A 530 13.35 31.25 -31.35
N SER A 531 12.22 31.92 -31.51
CA SER A 531 12.02 32.96 -32.52
C SER A 531 12.72 34.26 -32.17
N LEU A 532 12.83 34.56 -30.87
CA LEU A 532 13.46 35.77 -30.36
C LEU A 532 14.98 35.62 -30.16
N GLY A 533 15.51 34.40 -30.25
CA GLY A 533 16.95 34.14 -30.15
C GLY A 533 17.54 34.27 -28.75
N CYS A 534 16.73 34.48 -27.71
CA CYS A 534 17.17 34.64 -26.32
C CYS A 534 17.14 33.31 -25.55
N GLU A 535 17.79 33.22 -24.39
CA GLU A 535 17.76 32.00 -23.56
C GLU A 535 16.58 31.95 -22.58
N THR A 536 16.11 33.09 -22.09
CA THR A 536 15.02 33.13 -21.10
C THR A 536 14.02 34.23 -21.39
N LEU A 537 12.73 33.91 -21.22
CA LEU A 537 11.62 34.85 -21.19
C LEU A 537 10.87 34.71 -19.87
N LEU A 538 10.64 35.83 -19.21
CA LEU A 538 9.89 35.91 -17.97
C LEU A 538 8.80 36.98 -18.08
N SER A 539 7.62 36.72 -17.52
CA SER A 539 6.56 37.72 -17.56
C SER A 539 6.87 38.90 -16.64
N ASP A 540 6.35 40.08 -16.98
CA ASP A 540 6.55 41.27 -16.15
C ASP A 540 5.94 41.11 -14.75
N GLU A 541 4.82 40.40 -14.62
CA GLU A 541 4.21 40.15 -13.30
C GLU A 541 5.12 39.31 -12.40
N LEU A 542 5.89 38.39 -12.97
CA LEU A 542 6.87 37.60 -12.22
C LEU A 542 8.03 38.49 -11.76
N ARG A 543 8.52 39.39 -12.62
CA ARG A 543 9.55 40.38 -12.27
C ARG A 543 9.07 41.29 -11.14
N ALA A 544 7.88 41.86 -11.27
CA ALA A 544 7.27 42.74 -10.28
C ALA A 544 7.06 42.02 -8.93
N THR A 545 6.55 40.79 -8.96
CA THR A 545 6.34 39.97 -7.73
C THR A 545 7.66 39.56 -7.08
N ALA A 546 8.74 39.42 -7.85
CA ALA A 546 10.08 39.16 -7.33
C ALA A 546 10.75 40.41 -6.71
N GLY A 547 10.14 41.60 -6.87
CA GLY A 547 10.67 42.86 -6.37
C GLY A 547 11.81 43.45 -7.21
N LEU A 548 11.99 43.02 -8.46
CA LEU A 548 13.04 43.56 -9.33
C LEU A 548 12.59 44.90 -9.97
N SER A 549 13.50 45.85 -10.14
CA SER A 549 13.22 47.14 -10.81
C SER A 549 12.76 46.97 -12.27
N GLU A 550 11.95 47.91 -12.78
CA GLU A 550 11.53 47.95 -14.20
C GLU A 550 12.71 48.12 -15.16
N GLN A 551 13.80 48.71 -14.69
CA GLN A 551 15.00 48.94 -15.48
C GLN A 551 15.97 47.74 -15.44
N ALA A 552 15.66 46.72 -14.63
CA ALA A 552 16.57 45.60 -14.40
C ALA A 552 16.74 44.70 -15.63
N LEU A 553 15.73 44.62 -16.49
CA LEU A 553 15.72 43.76 -17.67
C LEU A 553 14.98 44.43 -18.83
N PRO A 554 15.42 44.25 -20.09
CA PRO A 554 14.73 44.81 -21.24
C PRO A 554 13.36 44.15 -21.42
N THR A 555 12.34 44.96 -21.61
CA THR A 555 10.95 44.51 -21.78
C THR A 555 10.50 44.57 -23.23
N LEU A 556 9.69 43.60 -23.65
CA LEU A 556 9.06 43.55 -24.96
C LEU A 556 7.59 43.18 -24.79
N GLU A 557 6.73 43.83 -25.56
CA GLU A 557 5.30 43.52 -25.61
C GLU A 557 5.06 42.40 -26.63
N LEU A 558 4.45 41.29 -26.19
CA LEU A 558 4.25 40.10 -27.01
C LEU A 558 2.78 39.67 -27.05
N GLU A 559 2.30 39.36 -28.26
CA GLU A 559 1.04 38.67 -28.44
C GLU A 559 1.19 37.17 -28.14
N ILE A 560 0.59 36.72 -27.04
CA ILE A 560 0.60 35.31 -26.66
C ILE A 560 -0.65 34.63 -27.23
N ARG A 561 -0.45 33.68 -28.13
CA ARG A 561 -1.53 32.89 -28.75
C ARG A 561 -2.52 32.37 -27.71
N GLY A 562 -3.78 32.79 -27.78
CA GLY A 562 -4.84 32.37 -26.85
C GLY A 562 -5.12 33.33 -25.70
N ARG A 563 -4.47 34.50 -25.68
CA ARG A 563 -4.89 35.68 -24.90
C ARG A 563 -5.37 36.78 -25.83
N THR A 564 -6.30 37.61 -25.34
CA THR A 564 -6.87 38.77 -26.04
C THR A 564 -6.01 40.02 -25.88
N GLU A 565 -5.24 40.12 -24.79
CA GLU A 565 -4.38 41.27 -24.50
C GLU A 565 -2.91 40.86 -24.65
N PRO A 566 -2.08 41.75 -25.24
CA PRO A 566 -0.64 41.53 -25.29
C PRO A 566 -0.05 41.54 -23.88
N MET A 567 1.03 40.77 -23.68
CA MET A 567 1.71 40.64 -22.40
C MET A 567 3.09 41.27 -22.47
N LEU A 568 3.41 42.09 -21.47
CA LEU A 568 4.77 42.58 -21.28
C LEU A 568 5.64 41.45 -20.69
N VAL A 569 6.76 41.18 -21.36
CA VAL A 569 7.73 40.16 -20.91
C VAL A 569 9.11 40.76 -20.85
N CYS A 570 9.96 40.28 -19.95
CA CYS A 570 11.37 40.61 -19.93
C CYS A 570 12.15 39.57 -20.75
N VAL A 571 13.06 40.08 -21.59
CA VAL A 571 13.91 39.28 -22.45
C VAL A 571 15.29 39.16 -21.82
N VAL A 572 15.77 37.93 -21.68
CA VAL A 572 17.11 37.66 -21.16
C VAL A 572 17.88 36.89 -22.23
N GLU A 573 18.81 37.58 -22.88
CA GLU A 573 19.63 36.99 -23.95
C GLU A 573 20.43 35.81 -23.44
N ARG A 574 21.11 35.95 -22.29
CA ARG A 574 21.83 34.85 -21.62
C ARG A 574 21.35 34.66 -20.19
N ALA A 575 20.93 33.44 -19.87
CA ALA A 575 20.39 33.05 -18.57
C ALA A 575 21.37 33.29 -17.40
N GLY A 576 22.68 33.24 -17.65
CA GLY A 576 23.71 33.51 -16.64
C GLY A 576 23.73 34.96 -16.13
N ASP A 577 23.23 35.92 -16.91
CA ASP A 577 23.30 37.35 -16.56
C ASP A 577 22.33 37.72 -15.42
N LEU A 578 21.30 36.90 -15.19
CA LEU A 578 20.36 37.05 -14.08
C LEU A 578 20.99 36.92 -12.69
N ALA A 579 22.17 36.29 -12.58
CA ALA A 579 22.90 36.21 -11.32
C ALA A 579 23.40 37.59 -10.83
N ALA A 580 23.71 38.50 -11.75
CA ALA A 580 24.15 39.86 -11.43
C ALA A 580 22.96 40.73 -11.00
N VAL A 581 21.86 40.64 -11.74
CA VAL A 581 20.60 41.37 -11.46
C VAL A 581 20.06 41.07 -10.06
N LEU A 582 20.05 39.80 -9.64
CA LEU A 582 19.62 39.40 -8.29
C LEU A 582 20.56 39.87 -7.16
N LYS A 583 21.82 40.19 -7.47
CA LYS A 583 22.80 40.69 -6.49
C LYS A 583 22.71 42.20 -6.30
N GLU A 584 22.46 42.96 -7.36
CA GLU A 584 22.32 44.43 -7.31
C GLU A 584 21.10 44.85 -6.48
N ASP A 585 19.97 44.15 -6.59
CA ASP A 585 18.78 44.41 -5.77
C ASP A 585 18.97 44.06 -4.27
N LEU A 586 19.94 43.19 -3.94
CA LEU A 586 20.29 42.84 -2.56
C LEU A 586 21.19 43.88 -1.88
N VAL A 587 21.73 44.83 -2.66
CA VAL A 587 22.55 45.95 -2.18
C VAL A 587 21.71 47.23 -2.04
N LEU A 588 20.56 47.31 -2.71
CA LEU A 588 19.64 48.46 -2.71
C LEU A 588 18.41 48.30 -1.78
N ALA A 589 18.20 47.12 -1.21
CA ALA A 589 17.17 46.81 -0.19
C ALA A 589 17.82 46.66 1.20
#